data_AF-A0A352PYH8-F1
#
_entry.id   AF-A0A352PYH8-F1
#
_cell.length_a   1.000
_cell.length_b   1.000
_cell.length_c   1.000
_cell.angle_alpha   90.00
_cell.angle_beta   90.00
_cell.angle_gamma   90.00
#
_symmetry.space_group_name_H-M   'P 1'
#
loop_
_entity.id
_entity.type
_entity.pdbx_description
1 polymer ?
#
loop_
_entity_poly.entity_id
_entity_poly.type
_entity_poly.pdbx_seq_one_letter_code
_entity_poly.pdbx_strand_id
1 'polypeptide(L)'
;AIQELFERNATIDLLTVCDHLGQKNLLESVGGAAYLASLAEAVPSASNVAAYARIVSDKAVLRRLIQVSAEITSWCYAGGKKIDEILDQAETVIFSLAERRVRSGYHSIKEVVKKSI
;
A
#
# COMPACT_ATOMS: atom_id res chain seq x y z
N ALA A 1 -9.35 -2.31 -8.91
CA ALA A 1 -9.25 -2.74 -10.34
C ALA A 1 -8.29 -3.90 -10.53
N ILE A 2 -6.96 -3.69 -10.61
CA ILE A 2 -5.98 -4.79 -10.85
C ILE A 2 -6.11 -5.92 -9.82
N GLN A 3 -6.17 -5.58 -8.52
CA GLN A 3 -6.34 -6.58 -7.46
C GLN A 3 -7.68 -7.35 -7.58
N GLU A 4 -8.76 -6.67 -7.96
CA GLU A 4 -10.07 -7.32 -8.11
C GLU A 4 -10.11 -8.27 -9.31
N LEU A 5 -9.46 -7.90 -10.41
CA LEU A 5 -9.29 -8.77 -11.57
C LEU A 5 -8.46 -10.00 -11.21
N PHE A 6 -7.39 -9.80 -10.42
CA PHE A 6 -6.57 -10.88 -9.89
C PHE A 6 -7.38 -11.84 -9.00
N GLU A 7 -8.16 -11.32 -8.05
CA GLU A 7 -9.02 -12.11 -7.17
C GLU A 7 -10.07 -12.93 -7.94
N ARG A 8 -10.48 -12.45 -9.12
CA ARG A 8 -11.42 -13.13 -10.02
C ARG A 8 -10.76 -14.12 -10.98
N ASN A 9 -9.42 -14.31 -10.90
CA ASN A 9 -8.64 -15.07 -11.87
C ASN A 9 -8.85 -14.61 -13.33
N ALA A 10 -9.13 -13.32 -13.52
CA ALA A 10 -9.25 -12.72 -14.85
C ALA A 10 -7.86 -12.35 -15.39
N THR A 11 -7.73 -12.30 -16.71
CA THR A 11 -6.52 -11.77 -17.37
C THR A 11 -6.30 -10.31 -16.95
N ILE A 12 -5.05 -9.94 -16.72
CA ILE A 12 -4.67 -8.58 -16.34
C ILE A 12 -3.86 -7.98 -17.48
N ASP A 13 -4.55 -7.24 -18.34
CA ASP A 13 -3.97 -6.46 -19.44
C ASP A 13 -4.67 -5.10 -19.54
N LEU A 14 -4.13 -4.22 -20.39
CA LEU A 14 -4.64 -2.86 -20.56
C LEU A 14 -6.13 -2.83 -20.90
N LEU A 15 -6.59 -3.70 -21.80
CA LEU A 15 -7.98 -3.73 -22.25
C LEU A 15 -8.90 -4.16 -21.10
N THR A 16 -8.52 -5.21 -20.38
CA THR A 16 -9.30 -5.74 -19.26
C THR A 16 -9.37 -4.76 -18.09
N VAL A 17 -8.28 -4.03 -17.82
CA VAL A 17 -8.28 -2.98 -16.78
C VAL A 17 -9.13 -1.78 -17.20
N CYS A 18 -9.06 -1.35 -18.46
CA CYS A 18 -9.91 -0.29 -19.01
C CYS A 18 -11.39 -0.66 -18.92
N ASP A 19 -11.76 -1.87 -19.33
CA ASP A 19 -13.15 -2.36 -19.28
C ASP A 19 -13.65 -2.43 -17.82
N HIS A 20 -12.85 -2.99 -16.90
CA HIS A 20 -13.21 -3.06 -15.48
C HIS A 20 -13.40 -1.69 -14.84
N LEU A 21 -12.57 -0.71 -15.20
CA LEU A 21 -12.73 0.68 -14.74
C LEU A 21 -13.92 1.37 -15.40
N GLY A 22 -14.21 1.07 -16.67
CA GLY A 22 -15.36 1.56 -17.41
C GLY A 22 -16.68 1.08 -16.81
N GLN A 23 -16.80 -0.22 -16.50
CA GLN A 23 -17.96 -0.80 -15.82
C GLN A 23 -18.26 -0.15 -14.47
N LYS A 24 -17.23 0.42 -13.81
CA LYS A 24 -17.36 1.16 -12.55
C LYS A 24 -17.51 2.67 -12.70
N ASN A 25 -17.56 3.20 -13.92
CA ASN A 25 -17.53 4.64 -14.22
C ASN A 25 -16.32 5.37 -13.60
N LEU A 26 -15.18 4.68 -13.46
CA LEU A 26 -13.94 5.24 -12.88
C LEU A 26 -12.88 5.57 -13.94
N LEU A 27 -13.03 5.10 -15.18
CA LEU A 27 -12.02 5.24 -16.23
C LEU A 27 -11.62 6.69 -16.49
N GLU A 28 -12.59 7.59 -16.62
CA GLU A 28 -12.30 9.02 -16.83
C GLU A 28 -11.66 9.67 -15.60
N SER A 29 -12.05 9.27 -14.39
CA SER A 29 -11.50 9.85 -13.15
C SER A 29 -10.00 9.57 -12.94
N VAL A 30 -9.49 8.51 -13.59
CA VAL A 30 -8.07 8.15 -13.53
C VAL A 30 -7.27 8.67 -14.72
N GLY A 31 -7.87 9.44 -15.64
CA GLY A 31 -7.20 10.00 -16.83
C GLY A 31 -7.42 9.21 -18.13
N GLY A 32 -8.33 8.25 -18.13
CA GLY A 32 -8.74 7.51 -19.33
C GLY A 32 -7.74 6.44 -19.79
N ALA A 33 -8.06 5.81 -20.91
CA ALA A 33 -7.23 4.73 -21.50
C ALA A 33 -5.82 5.21 -21.88
N ALA A 34 -5.68 6.46 -22.31
CA ALA A 34 -4.39 7.05 -22.68
C ALA A 34 -3.43 7.13 -21.48
N TYR A 35 -3.93 7.50 -20.30
CA TYR A 35 -3.11 7.52 -19.09
C TYR A 35 -2.63 6.13 -18.70
N LEU A 36 -3.51 5.12 -18.76
CA LEU A 36 -3.15 3.74 -18.47
C LEU A 36 -2.10 3.19 -19.46
N ALA A 37 -2.21 3.53 -20.75
CA ALA A 37 -1.19 3.19 -21.74
C ALA A 37 0.17 3.84 -21.41
N SER A 38 0.17 5.12 -21.03
CA SER A 38 1.41 5.82 -20.63
C SER A 38 2.07 5.19 -19.40
N LEU A 39 1.29 4.67 -18.44
CA LEU A 39 1.84 3.95 -17.28
C LEU A 39 2.51 2.63 -17.67
N ALA A 40 1.98 1.93 -18.67
CA ALA A 40 2.58 0.71 -19.20
C ALA A 40 3.92 0.99 -19.91
N GLU A 41 4.02 2.13 -20.60
CA GLU A 41 5.24 2.56 -21.30
C GLU A 41 6.29 3.19 -20.37
N ALA A 42 5.88 3.74 -19.23
CA ALA A 42 6.77 4.43 -18.29
C ALA A 42 7.78 3.51 -17.59
N VAL A 43 7.59 2.18 -17.64
CA VAL A 43 8.45 1.21 -16.96
C VAL A 43 9.24 0.39 -17.99
N PRO A 44 10.58 0.49 -18.03
CA PRO A 44 11.40 -0.22 -19.03
C PRO A 44 11.33 -1.75 -18.92
N SER A 45 11.10 -2.28 -17.72
CA SER A 45 11.00 -3.72 -17.46
C SER A 45 10.29 -3.99 -16.13
N ALA A 46 9.45 -5.04 -16.11
CA ALA A 46 8.81 -5.54 -14.91
C ALA A 46 9.79 -6.23 -13.93
N SER A 47 11.04 -6.48 -14.33
CA SER A 47 12.04 -7.16 -13.49
C SER A 47 12.30 -6.46 -12.15
N ASN A 48 12.16 -5.13 -12.11
CA ASN A 48 12.41 -4.32 -10.92
C ASN A 48 11.13 -4.00 -10.11
N VAL A 49 10.01 -4.65 -10.39
CA VAL A 49 8.71 -4.36 -9.75
C VAL A 49 8.79 -4.40 -8.21
N ALA A 50 9.55 -5.35 -7.64
CA ALA A 50 9.73 -5.45 -6.19
C ALA A 50 10.46 -4.24 -5.59
N ALA A 51 11.46 -3.69 -6.31
CA ALA A 51 12.19 -2.51 -5.87
C ALA A 51 11.28 -1.26 -5.91
N TYR A 52 10.52 -1.07 -6.98
CA TYR A 52 9.58 0.04 -7.09
C TYR A 52 8.45 -0.06 -6.05
N ALA A 53 7.88 -1.25 -5.85
CA ALA A 53 6.89 -1.50 -4.82
C ALA A 53 7.42 -1.16 -3.41
N ARG A 54 8.69 -1.49 -3.13
CA ARG A 54 9.34 -1.12 -1.88
C ARG A 54 9.45 0.40 -1.72
N ILE A 55 9.87 1.13 -2.76
CA ILE A 55 9.94 2.61 -2.72
C ILE A 55 8.56 3.20 -2.39
N VAL A 56 7.50 2.75 -3.07
CA VAL A 56 6.14 3.22 -2.82
C VAL A 56 5.68 2.89 -1.39
N SER A 57 5.97 1.69 -0.91
CA SER A 57 5.69 1.24 0.46
C SER A 57 6.40 2.09 1.51
N ASP A 58 7.71 2.33 1.36
CA ASP A 58 8.50 3.13 2.29
C ASP A 58 7.94 4.56 2.37
N LYS A 59 7.58 5.16 1.21
CA LYS A 59 6.93 6.47 1.19
C LYS A 59 5.55 6.47 1.83
N ALA A 60 4.78 5.38 1.71
CA ALA A 60 3.48 5.25 2.38
C ALA A 60 3.62 5.20 3.91
N VAL A 61 4.63 4.50 4.42
CA VAL A 61 4.95 4.47 5.85
C VAL A 61 5.32 5.86 6.36
N LEU A 62 6.16 6.60 5.63
CA LEU A 62 6.51 7.97 6.01
C LEU A 62 5.27 8.89 6.06
N ARG A 63 4.36 8.80 5.08
CA ARG A 63 3.11 9.57 5.10
C ARG A 63 2.25 9.23 6.32
N ARG A 64 2.17 7.95 6.68
CA ARG A 64 1.41 7.54 7.87
C ARG A 64 2.07 8.03 9.15
N LEU A 65 3.40 7.99 9.24
CA LEU A 65 4.12 8.54 10.39
C LEU A 65 3.84 10.05 10.56
N ILE A 66 3.85 10.83 9.48
CA ILE A 66 3.51 12.26 9.52
C ILE A 66 2.11 12.48 10.08
N GLN A 67 1.12 11.70 9.63
CA GLN A 67 -0.26 11.80 10.14
C GLN A 67 -0.32 11.50 11.64
N VAL A 68 0.31 10.40 12.08
CA VAL A 68 0.32 10.00 13.49
C VAL A 68 1.00 11.05 14.36
N SER A 69 2.13 11.62 13.92
CA SER A 69 2.80 12.70 14.66
C SER A 69 1.93 13.95 14.79
N ALA A 70 1.14 14.29 13.76
CA ALA A 70 0.18 15.39 13.82
C ALA A 70 -0.97 15.11 14.82
N GLU A 71 -1.48 13.87 14.85
CA GLU A 71 -2.49 13.42 15.81
C GLU A 71 -1.95 13.51 17.25
N ILE A 72 -0.74 12.99 17.51
CA ILE A 72 -0.08 13.06 18.82
C ILE A 72 0.09 14.52 19.26
N THR A 73 0.54 15.38 18.36
CA THR A 73 0.69 16.81 18.62
C THR A 73 -0.64 17.45 19.02
N SER A 74 -1.73 17.09 18.33
CA SER A 74 -3.08 17.55 18.67
C SER A 74 -3.53 17.11 20.07
N TRP A 75 -3.23 15.87 20.46
CA TRP A 75 -3.55 15.35 21.80
C TRP A 75 -2.81 16.11 22.90
N CYS A 76 -1.54 16.47 22.67
CA CYS A 76 -0.75 17.26 23.60
C CYS A 76 -1.34 18.66 23.84
N TYR A 77 -1.91 19.30 22.81
CA TYR A 77 -2.53 20.63 22.93
C TYR A 77 -3.96 20.60 23.52
N ALA A 78 -4.71 19.51 23.31
CA ALA A 78 -6.13 19.46 23.70
C ALA A 78 -6.36 19.47 25.24
N GLY A 79 -5.36 19.11 26.05
CA GLY A 79 -5.36 19.31 27.51
C GLY A 79 -6.44 18.57 28.33
N GLY A 80 -7.22 17.67 27.71
CA GLY A 80 -8.38 17.00 28.34
C GLY A 80 -8.16 15.54 28.77
N LYS A 81 -7.03 14.93 28.43
CA LYS A 81 -6.68 13.55 28.82
C LYS A 81 -5.54 13.55 29.83
N LYS A 82 -5.48 12.51 30.67
CA LYS A 82 -4.31 12.27 31.53
C LYS A 82 -3.08 11.99 30.67
N ILE A 83 -1.90 12.35 31.18
CA ILE A 83 -0.64 12.15 30.47
C ILE A 83 -0.41 10.68 30.11
N ASP A 84 -0.71 9.76 31.03
CA ASP A 84 -0.56 8.32 30.82
C ASP A 84 -1.42 7.81 29.65
N GLU A 85 -2.65 8.31 29.52
CA GLU A 85 -3.54 7.94 28.41
C GLU A 85 -3.03 8.43 27.04
N ILE A 86 -2.41 9.61 27.00
CA ILE A 86 -1.82 10.16 25.78
C ILE A 86 -0.60 9.32 25.37
N LEU A 87 0.22 8.92 26.33
CA LEU A 87 1.39 8.07 26.09
C LEU A 87 0.99 6.68 25.58
N ASP A 88 0.04 6.01 26.26
CA ASP A 88 -0.45 4.68 25.86
C ASP A 88 -1.03 4.70 24.43
N GLN A 89 -1.78 5.75 24.11
CA GLN A 89 -2.37 5.92 22.79
C GLN A 89 -1.30 6.16 21.72
N ALA A 90 -0.29 6.99 22.02
CA ALA A 90 0.83 7.22 21.12
C ALA A 90 1.62 5.92 20.86
N GLU A 91 1.92 5.15 21.91
CA GLU A 91 2.63 3.88 21.81
C GLU A 91 1.87 2.88 20.93
N THR A 92 0.57 2.71 21.16
CA THR A 92 -0.29 1.81 20.38
C THR A 92 -0.24 2.15 18.89
N VAL A 93 -0.36 3.43 18.54
CA VAL A 93 -0.42 3.86 17.15
C VAL A 93 0.96 3.72 16.47
N ILE A 94 2.04 4.07 17.16
CA ILE A 94 3.40 3.89 16.64
C ILE A 94 3.74 2.41 16.45
N PHE A 95 3.37 1.56 17.40
CA PHE A 95 3.60 0.12 17.32
C PHE A 95 2.85 -0.50 16.14
N SER A 96 1.59 -0.10 15.91
CA SER A 96 0.79 -0.57 14.75
C SER A 96 1.45 -0.23 13.40
N LEU A 97 2.17 0.89 13.33
CA LEU A 97 2.93 1.28 12.14
C LEU A 97 4.17 0.41 11.94
N ALA A 98 4.84 0.04 13.02
CA ALA A 98 6.02 -0.84 13.00
C ALA A 98 5.65 -2.28 12.59
N GLU A 99 4.55 -2.83 13.10
CA GLU A 99 4.12 -4.20 12.81
C GLU A 99 3.82 -4.42 11.31
N ARG A 100 3.29 -3.38 10.64
CA ARG A 100 3.03 -3.43 9.20
C ARG A 100 4.28 -3.67 8.35
N ARG A 101 5.47 -3.34 8.86
CA ARG A 101 6.77 -3.62 8.21
C ARG A 101 7.23 -5.07 8.39
N VAL A 102 6.88 -5.71 9.51
CA VAL A 102 7.38 -7.04 9.90
C VAL A 102 6.68 -8.18 9.12
N ARG A 103 5.43 -8.01 8.70
CA ARG A 103 4.71 -9.04 7.90
C ARG A 103 5.34 -9.38 6.55
N SER A 104 6.25 -8.56 6.03
CA SER A 104 6.93 -8.79 4.74
C SER A 104 8.04 -9.87 4.78
N GLY A 105 8.40 -10.38 5.97
CA GLY A 105 9.53 -11.31 6.14
C GLY A 105 9.17 -12.80 6.30
N TYR A 106 7.90 -13.15 6.50
CA TYR A 106 7.50 -14.53 6.77
C TYR A 106 7.36 -15.31 5.45
N HIS A 107 8.30 -16.23 5.21
CA HIS A 107 8.15 -17.25 4.17
C HIS A 107 7.46 -18.46 4.78
N SER A 108 6.48 -19.03 4.08
CA SER A 108 5.85 -20.28 4.53
C SER A 108 6.91 -21.39 4.54
N ILE A 109 6.92 -22.25 5.58
CA ILE A 109 7.86 -23.38 5.68
C ILE A 109 7.82 -24.24 4.40
N LYS A 110 6.64 -24.37 3.77
CA LYS A 110 6.48 -25.04 2.47
C LYS A 110 7.30 -24.42 1.34
N GLU A 111 7.45 -23.11 1.32
CA GLU A 111 8.22 -22.40 0.28
C GLU A 111 9.72 -22.52 0.50
N VAL A 112 10.16 -22.58 1.76
CA VAL A 112 11.59 -22.77 2.10
C VAL A 112 12.05 -24.17 1.70
N VAL A 113 11.26 -25.21 1.99
CA VAL A 113 11.61 -26.60 1.65
C VAL A 113 11.70 -26.81 0.13
N LYS A 114 10.85 -26.14 -0.66
CA LYS A 114 10.86 -26.27 -2.12
C LYS A 114 12.05 -25.56 -2.80
N LYS A 115 12.68 -24.60 -2.12
CA LYS A 115 13.83 -23.85 -2.64
C LYS A 115 15.18 -24.46 -2.26
N SER A 116 15.19 -25.43 -1.36
CA SER A 116 16.39 -26.13 -0.87
C SER A 116 16.60 -27.51 -1.48
N ILE A 117 15.77 -27.91 -2.45
CA ILE A 117 15.89 -29.12 -3.27
C ILE A 117 15.95 -28.67 -4.72
#